data_AF-A0A2M7QMZ1-F1
#
_entry.id   AF-A0A2M7QMZ1-F1
#
_cell.length_a   1.000
_cell.length_b   1.000
_cell.length_c   1.000
_cell.angle_alpha   90.00
_cell.angle_beta   90.00
_cell.angle_gamma   90.00
#
_symmetry.space_group_name_H-M   'P 1'
#
loop_
_entity.id
_entity.type
_entity.pdbx_description
1 polymer ?
#
loop_
_entity_poly.entity_id
_entity_poly.type
_entity_poly.pdbx_seq_one_letter_code
_entity_poly.pdbx_strand_id
1 'polypeptide(L)'
;MGARLPLAGGECVADSKFVLNYYRPTPDGRLLFGGGETYSHRFPADIAALVRKPLAQVFPQLAGVRIDHAWGGTLAITRNRAPLFQKVDARTWSVGGWSGAGVHMATMGGAIAAEAVRGTLDRWDALARAAAPPFPGGDRLRPALLALAMTWYALRDRL
;
A
#
# COMPACT_ATOMS: atom_id res chain seq x y z
N MET A 1 -28.48 -19.09 -0.78
CA MET A 1 -27.41 -20.05 -0.43
C MET A 1 -26.14 -19.22 -0.27
N GLY A 2 -25.69 -18.98 0.97
CA GLY A 2 -24.60 -18.03 1.25
C GLY A 2 -23.25 -18.57 0.79
N ALA A 3 -22.50 -17.79 0.02
CA ALA A 3 -21.14 -18.14 -0.37
C ALA A 3 -20.28 -18.28 0.90
N ARG A 4 -19.68 -19.45 1.09
CA ARG A 4 -18.78 -19.70 2.22
C ARG A 4 -17.50 -18.90 2.02
N LEU A 5 -17.01 -18.25 3.09
CA LEU A 5 -15.76 -17.49 3.03
C LEU A 5 -14.59 -18.41 2.64
N PRO A 6 -13.72 -17.98 1.71
CA PRO A 6 -12.63 -18.81 1.18
C PRO A 6 -11.47 -19.01 2.15
N LEU A 7 -11.42 -18.28 3.27
CA LEU A 7 -10.41 -18.38 4.32
C LEU A 7 -11.11 -18.69 5.65
N ALA A 8 -10.95 -19.90 6.16
CA ALA A 8 -11.66 -20.38 7.34
C ALA A 8 -10.91 -20.10 8.65
N GLY A 9 -9.60 -19.86 8.61
CA GLY A 9 -8.76 -19.75 9.80
C GLY A 9 -8.47 -18.32 10.28
N GLY A 10 -9.04 -17.29 9.63
CA GLY A 10 -8.77 -15.91 10.04
C GLY A 10 -7.53 -15.29 9.39
N GLU A 11 -6.99 -15.93 8.35
CA GLU A 11 -5.68 -15.61 7.78
C GLU A 11 -5.67 -14.25 7.07
N CYS A 12 -4.55 -13.53 7.21
CA CYS A 12 -4.27 -12.34 6.42
C CYS A 12 -3.36 -12.72 5.26
N VAL A 13 -3.80 -12.48 4.04
CA VAL A 13 -3.07 -12.86 2.82
C VAL A 13 -2.76 -11.63 1.99
N ALA A 14 -1.56 -11.60 1.43
CA ALA A 14 -1.14 -10.72 0.35
C ALA A 14 -0.49 -11.59 -0.74
N ASP A 15 -0.83 -11.35 -2.00
CA ASP A 15 -0.20 -12.07 -3.11
C ASP A 15 1.19 -11.51 -3.44
N SER A 16 1.89 -12.18 -4.37
CA SER A 16 3.24 -11.81 -4.79
C SER A 16 3.29 -10.83 -5.96
N LYS A 17 2.15 -10.27 -6.39
CA LYS A 17 2.10 -9.34 -7.54
C LYS A 17 2.74 -8.00 -7.17
N PHE A 18 3.15 -7.24 -8.18
CA PHE A 18 3.68 -5.90 -7.95
C PHE A 18 2.59 -4.93 -7.45
N VAL A 19 1.41 -5.01 -8.07
CA VAL A 19 0.16 -4.43 -7.56
C VAL A 19 -0.58 -5.56 -6.86
N LEU A 20 -0.30 -5.69 -5.57
CA LEU A 20 -0.71 -6.84 -4.79
C LEU A 20 -2.22 -6.82 -4.50
N ASN A 21 -2.82 -7.99 -4.47
CA ASN A 21 -4.13 -8.17 -3.84
C ASN A 21 -3.91 -8.62 -2.40
N TYR A 22 -4.68 -8.07 -1.47
CA TYR A 22 -4.66 -8.48 -0.07
C TYR A 22 -6.08 -8.70 0.43
N TYR A 23 -6.24 -9.68 1.32
CA TYR A 23 -7.55 -10.03 1.82
C TYR A 23 -7.46 -10.77 3.15
N ARG A 24 -8.52 -10.64 3.94
CA ARG A 24 -8.72 -11.41 5.17
C ARG A 24 -10.20 -11.52 5.49
N PRO A 25 -10.65 -12.62 6.11
CA PRO A 25 -11.96 -12.66 6.71
C PRO A 25 -12.00 -11.74 7.95
N THR A 26 -13.17 -11.20 8.25
CA THR A 26 -13.44 -10.41 9.45
C THR A 26 -14.19 -11.26 10.49
N PRO A 27 -14.10 -10.94 11.79
CA PRO A 27 -14.75 -11.73 12.85
C PRO A 27 -16.27 -11.86 12.71
N ASP A 28 -16.91 -10.91 12.03
CA ASP A 28 -18.34 -10.88 11.74
C ASP A 28 -18.71 -11.58 10.42
N GLY A 29 -17.81 -12.39 9.85
CA GLY A 29 -18.11 -13.25 8.71
C GLY A 29 -18.13 -12.52 7.36
N ARG A 30 -17.46 -11.37 7.22
CA ARG A 30 -17.26 -10.69 5.94
C ARG A 30 -15.85 -10.94 5.39
N LEU A 31 -15.63 -10.55 4.14
CA LEU A 31 -14.30 -10.54 3.51
C LEU A 31 -13.85 -9.09 3.35
N LEU A 32 -12.73 -8.72 3.96
CA LEU A 32 -11.99 -7.53 3.57
C LEU A 32 -11.11 -7.90 2.37
N PHE A 33 -11.24 -7.16 1.28
CA PHE A 33 -10.42 -7.34 0.09
C PHE A 33 -9.92 -5.97 -0.39
N GLY A 34 -8.65 -5.91 -0.79
CA GLY A 34 -8.04 -4.76 -1.43
C GLY A 34 -7.19 -5.18 -2.62
N GLY A 35 -7.13 -4.28 -3.59
CA GLY A 35 -6.39 -4.46 -4.84
C GLY A 35 -6.84 -3.42 -5.87
N GLY A 36 -6.14 -3.39 -7.01
CA GLY A 36 -6.44 -2.45 -8.09
C GLY A 36 -5.82 -1.06 -7.89
N GLU A 37 -4.76 -0.97 -7.09
CA GLU A 37 -4.00 0.26 -6.89
C GLU A 37 -3.49 0.82 -8.22
N THR A 38 -3.51 2.14 -8.34
CA THR A 38 -3.01 2.85 -9.50
C THR A 38 -2.01 3.91 -9.08
N TYR A 39 -1.12 4.30 -9.98
CA TYR A 39 -0.19 5.42 -9.78
C TYR A 39 -0.79 6.76 -10.27
N SER A 40 -2.10 6.81 -10.51
CA SER A 40 -2.80 8.04 -10.84
C SER A 40 -3.30 8.73 -9.56
N HIS A 41 -3.25 10.05 -9.55
CA HIS A 41 -3.89 10.85 -8.50
C HIS A 41 -5.41 11.00 -8.71
N ARG A 42 -5.95 10.49 -9.83
CA ARG A 42 -7.38 10.51 -10.12
C ARG A 42 -8.06 9.28 -9.54
N PHE A 43 -8.98 9.50 -8.62
CA PHE A 43 -9.83 8.43 -8.09
C PHE A 43 -10.83 7.94 -9.16
N PRO A 44 -11.03 6.62 -9.29
CA PRO A 44 -12.13 6.06 -10.06
C PRO A 44 -13.47 6.58 -9.53
N ALA A 45 -14.43 6.81 -10.43
CA ALA A 45 -15.79 7.17 -10.05
C ALA A 45 -16.51 6.03 -9.31
N ASP A 46 -16.14 4.79 -9.61
CA ASP A 46 -16.66 3.59 -8.96
C ASP A 46 -15.51 2.68 -8.49
N ILE A 47 -15.20 2.77 -7.20
CA ILE A 47 -14.18 1.93 -6.55
C ILE A 47 -14.64 0.46 -6.48
N ALA A 48 -15.93 0.22 -6.27
CA ALA A 48 -16.47 -1.13 -6.14
C ALA A 48 -16.31 -1.89 -7.47
N ALA A 49 -16.59 -1.25 -8.60
CA ALA A 49 -16.37 -1.82 -9.92
C ALA A 49 -14.88 -2.13 -10.18
N LEU A 50 -13.98 -1.24 -9.76
CA LEU A 50 -12.54 -1.43 -9.92
C LEU A 50 -12.04 -2.67 -9.13
N VAL A 51 -12.47 -2.83 -7.88
CA VAL A 51 -12.03 -3.95 -7.02
C VAL A 51 -12.73 -5.27 -7.37
N ARG A 52 -13.91 -5.23 -8.00
CA ARG A 52 -14.67 -6.43 -8.39
C ARG A 52 -13.89 -7.35 -9.33
N LYS A 53 -13.10 -6.79 -10.25
CA LYS A 53 -12.29 -7.56 -11.19
C LYS A 53 -11.23 -8.42 -10.48
N PRO A 54 -10.29 -7.85 -9.69
CA PRO A 54 -9.32 -8.66 -8.97
C PRO A 54 -9.98 -9.61 -7.95
N LEU A 55 -11.08 -9.20 -7.30
CA LEU A 55 -11.83 -10.08 -6.41
C LEU A 55 -12.28 -11.37 -7.14
N ALA A 56 -12.90 -11.24 -8.31
CA ALA A 56 -13.37 -12.38 -9.09
C ALA A 56 -12.22 -13.22 -9.68
N GLN A 57 -11.04 -12.63 -9.89
CA GLN A 57 -9.84 -13.38 -10.31
C GLN A 57 -9.28 -14.24 -9.18
N VAL A 58 -9.28 -13.73 -7.94
CA VAL A 58 -8.79 -14.47 -6.77
C VAL A 58 -9.84 -15.47 -6.26
N PHE A 59 -11.10 -15.05 -6.23
CA PHE A 59 -12.23 -15.83 -5.74
C PHE A 59 -13.36 -15.87 -6.78
N PRO A 60 -13.27 -16.75 -7.80
CA PRO A 60 -14.29 -16.87 -8.84
C PRO A 60 -15.69 -17.13 -8.29
N GLN A 61 -15.81 -17.84 -7.18
CA GLN A 61 -17.08 -18.12 -6.50
C GLN A 61 -17.74 -16.88 -5.87
N LEU A 62 -17.00 -15.78 -5.72
CA LEU A 62 -17.53 -14.49 -5.26
C LEU A 62 -17.83 -13.53 -6.42
N ALA A 63 -17.73 -14.00 -7.67
CA ALA A 63 -18.13 -13.22 -8.83
C ALA A 63 -19.60 -12.80 -8.69
N GLY A 64 -19.86 -11.48 -8.79
CA GLY A 64 -21.21 -10.93 -8.66
C GLY A 64 -21.72 -10.75 -7.23
N VAL A 65 -20.95 -11.09 -6.19
CA VAL A 65 -21.35 -10.82 -4.81
C VAL A 65 -21.59 -9.32 -4.59
N ARG A 66 -22.56 -8.99 -3.74
CA ARG A 66 -22.79 -7.61 -3.31
C ARG A 66 -21.54 -7.11 -2.59
N ILE A 67 -21.08 -5.91 -2.95
CA ILE A 67 -20.04 -5.18 -2.22
C ILE A 67 -20.77 -4.18 -1.32
N ASP A 68 -20.70 -4.38 -0.01
CA ASP A 68 -21.41 -3.53 0.95
C ASP A 68 -20.73 -2.18 1.15
N HIS A 69 -19.40 -2.16 1.08
CA HIS A 69 -18.58 -0.96 1.25
C HIS A 69 -17.40 -0.97 0.28
N ALA A 70 -17.11 0.19 -0.28
CA ALA A 70 -15.93 0.42 -1.11
C ALA A 70 -15.38 1.82 -0.84
N TRP A 71 -14.07 1.91 -0.68
CA TRP A 71 -13.37 3.17 -0.47
C TRP A 71 -11.98 3.09 -1.08
N GLY A 72 -11.41 4.25 -1.38
CA GLY A 72 -10.04 4.39 -1.85
C GLY A 72 -9.30 5.45 -1.04
N GLY A 73 -7.99 5.47 -1.19
CA GLY A 73 -7.14 6.50 -0.61
C GLY A 73 -5.83 6.65 -1.37
N THR A 74 -5.07 7.67 -1.02
CA THR A 74 -3.74 7.90 -1.58
C THR A 74 -2.68 7.24 -0.70
N LEU A 75 -1.78 6.47 -1.33
CA LEU A 75 -0.66 5.83 -0.65
C LEU A 75 0.61 6.65 -0.87
N ALA A 76 1.33 6.92 0.22
CA ALA A 76 2.70 7.41 0.14
C ALA A 76 3.64 6.20 -0.04
N ILE A 77 4.08 5.97 -1.27
CA ILE A 77 5.00 4.88 -1.64
C ILE A 77 6.40 5.47 -1.89
N THR A 78 7.42 4.89 -1.25
CA THR A 78 8.83 5.20 -1.54
C THR A 78 9.39 4.22 -2.57
N ARG A 79 10.45 4.62 -3.30
CA ARG A 79 11.01 3.79 -4.40
C ARG A 79 11.49 2.41 -3.95
N ASN A 80 12.09 2.32 -2.77
CA ASN A 80 12.60 1.06 -2.21
C ASN A 80 11.64 0.44 -1.17
N ARG A 81 10.42 1.00 -1.04
CA ARG A 81 9.40 0.59 -0.06
C ARG A 81 9.80 0.76 1.42
N ALA A 82 10.99 1.30 1.72
CA ALA A 82 11.40 1.62 3.07
C ALA A 82 10.67 2.88 3.59
N PRO A 83 10.42 3.00 4.90
CA PRO A 83 9.78 4.19 5.44
C PRO A 83 10.68 5.42 5.25
N LEU A 84 10.04 6.57 5.05
CA LEU A 84 10.73 7.85 4.94
C LEU A 84 10.90 8.46 6.32
N PHE A 85 12.14 8.59 6.79
CA PHE A 85 12.53 9.39 7.94
C PHE A 85 13.48 10.48 7.46
N GLN A 86 13.08 11.75 7.56
CA GLN A 86 13.89 12.85 7.06
C GLN A 86 13.77 14.09 7.95
N LYS A 87 14.88 14.82 8.08
CA LYS A 87 14.89 16.19 8.59
C LYS A 87 14.73 17.11 7.38
N VAL A 88 13.61 17.82 7.31
CA VAL A 88 13.31 18.77 6.22
C VAL A 88 14.15 20.03 6.39
N ASP A 89 14.27 20.51 7.64
CA ASP A 89 15.17 21.58 8.05
C ASP A 89 15.61 21.38 9.52
N ALA A 90 16.21 22.41 10.14
CA ALA A 90 16.68 22.35 11.52
C ALA A 90 15.57 22.09 12.57
N ARG A 91 14.32 22.44 12.27
CA ARG A 91 13.17 22.37 13.18
C ARG A 91 12.00 21.53 12.65
N THR A 92 11.98 21.24 11.35
CA THR A 92 10.90 20.50 10.68
C THR A 92 11.37 19.11 10.29
N TRP A 93 10.76 18.08 10.86
CA TRP A 93 11.08 16.69 10.56
C TRP A 93 9.83 15.99 10.02
N SER A 94 10.03 14.99 9.16
CA SER A 94 8.95 14.26 8.49
C SER A 94 9.17 12.76 8.60
N VAL A 95 8.10 12.05 8.97
CA VAL A 95 8.03 10.59 8.95
C VAL A 95 6.84 10.14 8.11
N GLY A 96 7.02 9.15 7.25
CA GLY A 96 5.97 8.75 6.32
C GLY A 96 6.41 7.70 5.32
N GLY A 97 5.80 7.70 4.13
CA GLY A 97 6.22 6.82 3.04
C GLY A 97 6.07 5.33 3.37
N TRP A 98 5.09 4.98 4.20
CA TRP A 98 4.92 3.64 4.77
C TRP A 98 4.67 2.55 3.73
N SER A 99 4.47 2.88 2.46
CA SER A 99 4.48 1.91 1.36
C SER A 99 3.47 0.75 1.50
N GLY A 100 2.32 1.02 2.13
CA GLY A 100 1.28 0.03 2.43
C GLY A 100 1.30 -0.51 3.87
N ALA A 101 2.34 -0.21 4.64
CA ALA A 101 2.57 -0.69 6.01
C ALA A 101 2.15 0.32 7.10
N GLY A 102 1.36 1.34 6.75
CA GLY A 102 1.11 2.50 7.61
C GLY A 102 0.40 2.16 8.93
N VAL A 103 -0.54 1.22 8.92
CA VAL A 103 -1.33 0.86 10.11
C VAL A 103 -0.44 0.38 11.27
N HIS A 104 0.61 -0.39 10.99
CA HIS A 104 1.51 -0.89 12.02
C HIS A 104 2.78 -0.03 12.17
N MET A 105 3.33 0.49 11.07
CA MET A 105 4.59 1.24 11.14
C MET A 105 4.43 2.68 11.60
N ALA A 106 3.28 3.32 11.38
CA ALA A 106 3.10 4.72 11.78
C ALA A 106 3.18 4.92 13.29
N THR A 107 2.62 3.98 14.08
CA THR A 107 2.69 4.02 15.55
C THR A 107 4.14 3.91 16.04
N MET A 108 4.88 2.93 15.51
CA MET A 108 6.31 2.78 15.81
C MET A 108 7.10 4.01 15.37
N GLY A 109 6.81 4.54 14.19
CA GLY A 109 7.48 5.73 13.66
C GLY A 109 7.23 6.98 14.50
N GLY A 110 6.01 7.14 15.02
CA GLY A 110 5.68 8.20 15.97
C GLY A 110 6.47 8.09 17.27
N ALA A 111 6.60 6.89 17.83
CA ALA A 111 7.42 6.65 19.02
C ALA A 111 8.90 6.97 18.78
N ILE A 112 9.47 6.52 17.65
CA ILE A 112 10.86 6.83 17.26
C ILE A 112 11.04 8.34 17.03
N ALA A 113 10.08 9.01 16.40
CA ALA A 113 10.14 10.46 16.23
C ALA A 113 10.12 11.19 17.58
N ALA A 114 9.31 10.74 18.54
CA ALA A 114 9.28 11.30 19.89
C ALA A 114 10.61 11.08 20.64
N GLU A 115 11.21 9.89 20.54
CA GLU A 115 12.57 9.61 21.08
C GLU A 115 13.61 10.57 20.48
N ALA A 116 13.56 10.76 19.16
CA ALA A 116 14.49 11.60 18.43
C ALA A 116 14.35 13.09 18.81
N VAL A 117 13.12 13.58 19.01
CA VAL A 117 12.86 14.94 19.52
C VAL A 117 13.42 15.14 20.94
N ARG A 118 13.46 14.08 21.75
CA ARG A 118 14.07 14.10 23.10
C ARG A 118 15.60 13.93 23.08
N GLY A 119 16.21 13.78 21.91
CA GLY A 119 17.67 13.70 21.74
C GLY A 119 18.22 12.29 21.50
N THR A 120 17.38 11.25 21.44
CA THR A 120 17.82 9.88 21.17
C THR A 120 17.64 9.53 19.69
N LEU A 121 18.72 9.56 18.92
CA LEU A 121 18.67 9.50 17.45
C LEU A 121 18.99 8.13 16.83
N ASP A 122 19.47 7.14 17.58
CA ASP A 122 20.00 5.89 16.99
C ASP A 122 19.02 5.17 16.05
N ARG A 123 17.76 5.01 16.48
CA ARG A 123 16.70 4.38 15.67
C ARG A 123 16.23 5.26 14.53
N TRP A 124 16.21 6.58 14.75
CA TRP A 124 15.90 7.55 13.72
C TRP A 124 16.94 7.48 12.59
N ASP A 125 18.23 7.55 12.93
CA ASP A 125 19.31 7.57 11.96
C ASP A 125 19.39 6.24 11.20
N ALA A 126 19.09 5.11 11.84
CA ALA A 126 18.99 3.82 11.17
C ALA A 126 17.91 3.81 10.07
N LEU A 127 16.72 4.35 10.37
CA LEU A 127 15.62 4.40 9.39
C LEU A 127 15.84 5.49 8.34
N ALA A 128 16.44 6.62 8.71
CA ALA A 128 16.78 7.69 7.78
C ALA A 128 17.79 7.23 6.72
N ARG A 129 18.77 6.39 7.10
CA ARG A 129 19.72 5.77 6.14
C ARG A 129 19.04 4.83 5.14
N ALA A 130 17.90 4.25 5.49
CA ALA A 130 17.15 3.37 4.60
C ALA A 130 16.29 4.14 3.58
N ALA A 131 16.16 5.47 3.70
CA ALA A 131 15.34 6.26 2.80
C ALA A 131 15.86 6.19 1.35
N ALA A 132 14.93 6.00 0.39
CA ALA A 132 15.29 6.02 -1.01
C ALA A 132 15.78 7.41 -1.45
N PRO A 133 16.74 7.49 -2.39
CA PRO A 133 17.08 8.77 -3.02
C PRO A 133 15.87 9.37 -3.76
N PRO A 134 15.93 10.64 -4.17
CA PRO A 134 14.95 11.24 -5.07
C PRO A 134 14.70 10.41 -6.33
N PHE A 135 13.53 10.57 -6.93
CA PHE A 135 13.19 9.87 -8.17
C PHE A 135 14.15 10.30 -9.30
N PRO A 136 14.71 9.36 -10.09
CA PRO A 136 15.65 9.71 -11.17
C PRO A 136 14.98 10.63 -12.20
N GLY A 137 15.63 11.76 -12.51
CA GLY A 137 15.06 12.79 -13.39
C GLY A 137 13.96 13.66 -12.75
N GLY A 138 13.80 13.60 -11.43
CA GLY A 138 12.91 14.45 -10.66
C GLY A 138 11.44 14.32 -11.06
N ASP A 139 10.66 15.39 -10.88
CA ASP A 139 9.23 15.40 -11.17
C ASP A 139 8.94 15.31 -12.68
N ARG A 140 9.88 15.73 -13.53
CA ARG A 140 9.70 15.73 -15.00
C ARG A 140 9.65 14.32 -15.59
N LEU A 141 10.59 13.46 -15.19
CA LEU A 141 10.65 12.09 -15.72
C LEU A 141 9.79 11.10 -14.93
N ARG A 142 9.34 11.47 -13.72
CA ARG A 142 8.59 10.58 -12.83
C ARG A 142 7.36 9.95 -13.47
N PRO A 143 6.44 10.68 -14.14
CA PRO A 143 5.24 10.07 -14.70
C PRO A 143 5.56 9.01 -15.77
N ALA A 144 6.50 9.32 -16.68
CA ALA A 144 6.88 8.43 -17.77
C ALA A 144 7.57 7.16 -17.24
N LEU A 145 8.48 7.31 -16.29
CA LEU A 145 9.19 6.18 -15.68
C LEU A 145 8.27 5.31 -14.82
N LEU A 146 7.29 5.90 -14.11
CA LEU A 146 6.26 5.13 -13.40
C LEU A 146 5.37 4.36 -14.37
N ALA A 147 4.93 4.98 -15.47
CA ALA A 147 4.12 4.30 -16.48
C ALA A 147 4.89 3.12 -17.11
N LEU A 148 6.17 3.32 -17.44
CA LEU A 148 7.04 2.26 -17.96
C LEU A 148 7.20 1.12 -16.94
N ALA A 149 7.51 1.44 -15.68
CA ALA A 149 7.65 0.46 -14.62
C ALA A 149 6.34 -0.34 -14.41
N MET A 150 5.20 0.34 -14.36
CA MET A 150 3.89 -0.30 -14.20
C MET A 150 3.57 -1.23 -15.36
N THR A 151 3.88 -0.82 -16.58
CA THR A 151 3.68 -1.65 -17.77
C THR A 151 4.56 -2.89 -17.67
N TRP A 152 5.85 -2.72 -17.37
CA TRP A 152 6.79 -3.83 -17.19
C TRP A 152 6.33 -4.84 -16.13
N TYR A 153 5.97 -4.37 -14.93
CA TYR A 153 5.52 -5.25 -13.86
C TYR A 153 4.17 -5.90 -14.19
N ALA A 154 3.24 -5.20 -14.84
CA ALA A 154 1.98 -5.79 -15.27
C ALA A 154 2.18 -6.87 -16.36
N LEU A 155 3.19 -6.75 -17.22
CA LEU A 155 3.58 -7.83 -18.13
C LEU A 155 4.17 -9.01 -17.36
N ARG A 156 5.09 -8.75 -16.42
CA ARG A 156 5.73 -9.80 -15.61
C ARG A 156 4.72 -10.58 -14.77
N ASP A 157 3.71 -9.92 -14.22
CA ASP A 157 2.65 -10.57 -13.42
C ASP A 157 1.68 -11.41 -14.28
N ARG A 158 1.73 -11.32 -15.63
CA ARG A 158 0.92 -12.13 -16.56
C ARG A 158 1.66 -13.34 -17.11
N LEU A 159 2.99 -13.37 -17.01
CA LEU A 159 3.85 -14.47 -17.45
C LEU A 159 3.99 -15.49 -16.32
#